data_AF-A0A0F5JCI6-F1
#
_entry.id   AF-A0A0F5JCI6-F1
#
_cell.length_a   1.000
_cell.length_b   1.000
_cell.length_c   1.000
_cell.angle_alpha   90.00
_cell.angle_beta   90.00
_cell.angle_gamma   90.00
#
_symmetry.space_group_name_H-M   'P 1'
#
loop_
_entity.id
_entity.type
_entity.pdbx_description
1 polymer ?
#
loop_
_entity_poly.entity_id
_entity_poly.type
_entity_poly.pdbx_seq_one_letter_code
_entity_poly.pdbx_strand_id
1 'polypeptide(L)'
;MQWYEIEACLNGLENKNKAGWEQARFIGYVTAQVNNTKKLKPTDILTFTWDKPEDVSKETIITNEDVQRLKDKANQTLTLL
;
A
#
# COMPACT_ATOMS: atom_id res chain seq x y z
N MET A 1 5.11 -18.37 -10.02
CA MET A 1 4.22 -17.86 -8.96
C MET A 1 4.07 -18.96 -7.93
N GLN A 2 4.71 -18.77 -6.78
CA GLN A 2 4.66 -19.70 -5.64
C GLN A 2 3.45 -19.38 -4.76
N TRP A 3 3.01 -20.34 -3.93
CA TRP A 3 1.80 -20.19 -3.11
C TRP A 3 1.83 -18.96 -2.18
N TYR A 4 2.99 -18.67 -1.59
CA TYR A 4 3.19 -17.51 -0.72
C TYR A 4 3.22 -16.16 -1.47
N GLU A 5 3.34 -16.16 -2.80
CA GLU A 5 3.32 -14.94 -3.62
C GLU A 5 1.89 -14.51 -3.97
N ILE A 6 0.91 -15.40 -3.78
CA ILE A 6 -0.50 -15.15 -4.13
C ILE A 6 -1.06 -14.02 -3.28
N GLU A 7 -0.75 -14.00 -1.98
CA GLU A 7 -1.21 -12.96 -1.05
C GLU A 7 -0.68 -11.58 -1.44
N ALA A 8 0.62 -11.49 -1.74
CA ALA A 8 1.24 -10.25 -2.21
C ALA A 8 0.64 -9.77 -3.54
N CYS A 9 0.33 -10.70 -4.46
CA CYS A 9 -0.30 -10.37 -5.73
C CYS A 9 -1.75 -9.88 -5.55
N LEU A 10 -2.49 -10.48 -4.62
CA LEU A 10 -3.87 -10.09 -4.30
C LEU A 10 -3.91 -8.71 -3.64
N ASN A 11 -2.99 -8.43 -2.70
CA ASN A 11 -2.84 -7.12 -2.06
C ASN A 11 -2.45 -6.03 -3.08
N GLY A 12 -1.65 -6.36 -4.09
CA GLY A 12 -1.26 -5.43 -5.16
C GLY A 12 -2.33 -5.22 -6.25
N LEU A 13 -3.41 -6.00 -6.26
CA LEU A 13 -4.36 -6.03 -7.38
C LEU A 13 -5.08 -4.69 -7.59
N GLU A 14 -5.42 -3.99 -6.51
CA GLU A 14 -6.04 -2.66 -6.57
C GLU A 14 -5.16 -1.61 -7.26
N ASN A 15 -3.83 -1.76 -7.16
CA ASN A 15 -2.87 -0.86 -7.76
C ASN A 15 -2.67 -1.09 -9.27
N LYS A 16 -3.17 -2.21 -9.82
CA LYS A 16 -3.02 -2.56 -11.24
C LYS A 16 -3.50 -1.44 -12.17
N ASN A 17 -4.64 -0.83 -11.85
CA ASN A 17 -5.26 0.21 -12.66
C ASN A 17 -5.04 1.62 -12.10
N LYS A 18 -4.16 1.77 -11.10
CA LYS A 18 -3.91 3.05 -10.41
C LYS A 18 -3.58 4.18 -11.38
N ALA A 19 -2.69 3.93 -12.34
CA ALA A 19 -2.31 4.94 -13.34
C ALA A 19 -3.51 5.42 -14.19
N GLY A 20 -4.41 4.51 -14.59
CA GLY A 20 -5.61 4.87 -15.34
C GLY A 20 -6.60 5.69 -14.50
N TRP A 21 -6.77 5.32 -13.24
CA TRP A 21 -7.59 6.07 -12.28
C TRP A 21 -7.02 7.47 -11.98
N GLU A 22 -5.71 7.60 -11.84
CA GLU A 22 -5.04 8.90 -11.67
C GLU A 22 -5.14 9.77 -12.93
N GLN A 23 -5.02 9.17 -14.13
CA GLN A 23 -5.24 9.89 -15.39
C GLN A 23 -6.67 10.42 -15.49
N ALA A 24 -7.67 9.59 -15.15
CA ALA A 24 -9.07 10.00 -15.14
C ALA A 24 -9.32 11.13 -14.11
N ARG A 25 -8.77 11.01 -12.91
CA ARG A 25 -8.80 12.05 -11.87
C ARG A 25 -8.17 13.35 -12.38
N PHE A 26 -7.03 13.29 -13.05
CA PHE A 26 -6.34 14.47 -13.56
C PHE A 26 -7.17 15.19 -14.63
N ILE A 27 -7.75 14.46 -15.59
CA ILE A 27 -8.63 15.03 -16.61
C ILE A 27 -9.85 15.68 -15.96
N GLY A 28 -10.47 15.02 -14.99
CA GLY A 28 -11.58 15.58 -14.21
C GLY A 28 -11.19 16.85 -13.45
N TYR A 29 -10.01 16.84 -12.82
CA TYR A 29 -9.45 17.98 -12.11
C TYR A 29 -9.23 19.19 -13.02
N VAL A 30 -8.57 19.00 -14.17
CA VAL A 30 -8.33 20.08 -15.13
C VAL A 30 -9.68 20.67 -15.60
N THR A 31 -10.63 19.79 -15.94
CA THR A 31 -11.96 20.21 -16.40
C THR A 31 -12.73 20.98 -15.33
N ALA A 32 -12.68 20.53 -14.07
CA ALA A 32 -13.33 21.24 -12.97
C ALA A 32 -12.63 22.57 -12.62
N GLN A 33 -11.30 22.60 -12.68
CA GLN A 33 -10.50 23.77 -12.33
C GLN A 33 -10.67 24.92 -13.32
N VAL A 34 -10.81 24.64 -14.63
CA VAL A 34 -11.06 25.70 -15.62
C VAL A 34 -12.46 26.31 -15.51
N ASN A 35 -13.42 25.55 -14.96
CA ASN A 35 -14.82 25.98 -14.79
C ASN A 35 -15.10 26.55 -13.39
N ASN A 36 -14.09 26.69 -12.53
CA ASN A 36 -14.25 27.13 -11.16
C ASN A 36 -13.19 28.19 -10.80
N THR A 37 -13.58 29.20 -10.02
CA THR A 37 -12.67 30.23 -9.53
C THR A 37 -11.90 29.82 -8.28
N LYS A 38 -12.38 28.79 -7.57
CA LYS A 38 -11.68 28.22 -6.41
C LYS A 38 -10.56 27.28 -6.85
N LYS A 39 -9.46 27.28 -6.10
CA LYS A 39 -8.37 26.32 -6.29
C LYS A 39 -8.78 24.98 -5.70
N LEU A 40 -9.09 24.03 -6.58
CA LEU A 40 -9.43 22.66 -6.21
C LEU A 40 -8.15 21.84 -6.02
N LYS A 41 -8.27 20.74 -5.29
CA LYS A 41 -7.28 19.66 -5.24
C LYS A 41 -7.79 18.47 -6.04
N PRO A 42 -6.90 17.63 -6.63
CA PRO A 42 -7.33 16.39 -7.30
C PRO A 42 -8.15 15.46 -6.39
N THR A 43 -7.87 15.46 -5.09
CA THR A 43 -8.60 14.70 -4.05
C THR A 43 -10.04 15.18 -3.84
N ASP A 44 -10.36 16.42 -4.25
CA ASP A 44 -11.71 16.97 -4.15
C ASP A 44 -12.62 16.46 -5.29
N ILE A 45 -12.04 15.90 -6.35
CA ILE A 45 -12.78 15.35 -7.51
C ILE A 45 -13.14 13.89 -7.29
N LEU A 46 -12.13 13.09 -6.94
CA LEU A 46 -12.25 11.67 -6.59
C LEU A 46 -11.35 11.44 -5.39
N THR A 47 -11.74 10.58 -4.47
CA THR A 47 -10.89 10.12 -3.34
C THR A 47 -10.64 8.62 -3.51
N PHE A 48 -9.40 8.19 -3.36
CA PHE A 48 -8.98 6.79 -3.45
C PHE A 48 -8.50 6.28 -2.09
N THR A 49 -8.47 4.96 -1.95
CA THR A 49 -8.01 4.27 -0.73
C THR A 49 -6.57 4.64 -0.38
N TRP A 50 -5.71 4.83 -1.38
CA TRP A 50 -4.30 5.21 -1.21
C TRP A 50 -4.05 6.71 -0.98
N ASP A 51 -5.07 7.57 -1.01
CA ASP A 51 -4.92 8.97 -0.58
C ASP A 51 -5.00 9.12 0.93
N LYS A 52 -5.59 8.11 1.60
CA LYS A 52 -5.68 8.12 3.03
C LYS A 52 -4.29 7.87 3.62
N PRO A 53 -3.86 8.67 4.61
CA PRO A 53 -2.64 8.40 5.36
C PRO A 53 -2.81 7.20 6.33
N GLU A 54 -3.67 6.23 6.01
CA GLU A 54 -3.99 5.10 6.90
C GLU A 54 -2.75 4.20 7.05
N ASP A 55 -2.22 4.20 8.28
CA ASP A 55 -1.37 3.19 8.90
C ASP A 55 -0.07 2.79 8.18
N VAL A 56 0.91 3.71 8.19
CA VAL A 56 2.35 3.34 8.26
C VAL A 56 2.68 2.54 9.56
N SER A 57 1.67 2.21 10.37
CA SER A 57 1.80 1.68 11.74
C SER A 57 1.69 0.15 11.86
N LYS A 58 1.41 -0.62 10.79
CA LYS A 58 1.21 -2.08 10.93
C LYS A 58 2.10 -2.97 10.09
N GLU A 59 2.82 -2.45 9.11
CA GLU A 59 3.70 -3.28 8.29
C GLU A 59 5.16 -3.17 8.75
N THR A 60 5.57 -4.18 9.50
CA THR A 60 6.97 -4.57 9.78
C THR A 60 7.72 -3.86 10.91
N ILE A 61 7.07 -3.55 12.04
CA ILE A 61 7.84 -3.38 13.28
C ILE A 61 8.17 -4.77 13.79
N ILE A 62 9.35 -5.30 13.42
CA ILE A 62 9.90 -6.49 14.07
C ILE A 62 10.04 -6.14 15.55
N THR A 63 9.21 -6.75 16.38
CA THR A 63 9.30 -6.57 17.83
C THR A 63 10.54 -7.28 18.35
N ASN A 64 11.10 -6.81 19.48
CA ASN A 64 12.22 -7.51 20.11
C ASN A 64 11.87 -8.98 20.45
N GLU A 65 10.59 -9.27 20.68
CA GLU A 65 10.07 -10.62 20.89
C GLU A 65 10.18 -11.49 19.62
N ASP A 66 9.87 -10.94 18.45
CA ASP A 66 10.04 -11.64 17.16
C ASP A 66 11.52 -11.96 16.90
N VAL A 67 12.44 -11.06 17.23
CA VAL A 67 13.89 -11.29 17.11
C VAL A 67 14.34 -12.43 18.01
N GLN A 68 13.87 -12.45 19.27
CA GLN A 68 14.22 -13.49 20.23
C GLN A 68 13.70 -14.86 19.76
N ARG A 69 12.44 -14.93 19.33
CA ARG A 69 11.83 -16.15 18.78
C ARG A 69 12.62 -16.69 17.58
N LEU A 70 13.06 -15.80 16.69
CA LEU A 70 13.84 -16.20 15.51
C LEU A 70 15.23 -16.74 15.89
N LYS A 71 15.89 -16.13 16.88
CA LYS A 71 17.18 -16.63 17.40
C LYS A 71 17.05 -18.02 18.03
N ASP A 72 16.00 -18.24 18.83
CA ASP A 72 15.76 -19.53 19.46
C ASP A 72 15.47 -20.63 18.43
N LYS A 73 14.68 -20.30 17.39
CA LYS A 73 14.40 -21.22 16.29
C LYS A 73 15.66 -21.57 15.48
N ALA A 74 16.55 -20.59 15.25
CA ALA A 74 17.83 -20.83 14.59
C ALA A 74 18.72 -21.76 15.43
N ASN A 75 18.83 -21.50 16.75
CA ASN A 75 19.62 -22.33 17.66
C ASN A 75 19.11 -23.77 17.76
N GLN A 76 17.80 -23.98 17.80
CA GLN A 76 17.18 -25.31 17.77
C GLN A 76 17.48 -26.06 16.48
N THR A 77 17.47 -25.37 15.34
CA THR A 77 17.75 -25.99 14.04
C THR A 77 19.22 -26.38 13.92
N LEU A 78 20.12 -25.54 14.43
CA LEU A 78 21.57 -25.80 14.44
C LEU A 78 22.01 -26.90 15.41
N THR A 79 21.23 -27.18 16.45
CA THR A 79 21.52 -28.27 17.41
C THR A 79 20.97 -29.63 16.96
N LEU A 80 20.06 -29.64 15.98
CA LEU A 80 19.52 -30.86 15.36
C LEU A 80 20.33 -31.34 14.15
N LEU A 81 21.30 -30.53 13.68
CA LEU A 81 22.29 -30.84 12.65
C LEU A 81 23.59 -31.32 13.30
#